data_AF-A0A8H3IL63-F1
#
_entry.id   AF-A0A8H3IL63-F1
#
_cell.length_a   1.000
_cell.length_b   1.000
_cell.length_c   1.000
_cell.angle_alpha   90.00
_cell.angle_beta   90.00
_cell.angle_gamma   90.00
#
_symmetry.space_group_name_H-M   'P 1'
#
loop_
_entity.id
_entity.type
_entity.pdbx_description
1 polymer ?
#
loop_
_entity_poly.entity_id
_entity_poly.type
_entity_poly.pdbx_seq_one_letter_code
_entity_poly.pdbx_strand_id
1 'polypeptide(L)'
;MSIVTSIGFSSLKSTFYAEAVHKLKPDIALSMADVVDNRPGIKRKEKMGDRTQTWLKDLIAVTEDGNESASGTAVFAPVLPIEAEEQSYYLDALGDDFAGCISGLVLYNTTSMLSIPDGLSLLPRMLTTDSRNPHKLLEAVAAGVDLFTVPFVGAATDAGIALDFSLAVQEAEPSNRILPLGVDMWSVAYATDTASLQDNCECYTCTRHHRAYLQHLLSAKEMLGWVLLQIHNHHIMDKFFAEIRQSIRYGSFHEHKEAFGRRYEPELPEKTGQGPRIRGYQYKSEGGGELPKNTLAYRPLDDVEKLAEAPLPGPSIDAKDLEQRGFAKREE
;
A
#
# COMPACT_ATOMS: atom_id res chain seq x y z
N MET A 1 -0.92 -14.69 11.24
CA MET A 1 -0.57 -13.27 11.02
C MET A 1 -1.78 -12.44 11.41
N SER A 2 -1.64 -11.19 11.84
CA SER A 2 -2.80 -10.33 12.12
C SER A 2 -2.97 -9.29 11.02
N ILE A 3 -4.19 -9.05 10.57
CA ILE A 3 -4.54 -7.98 9.63
C ILE A 3 -5.40 -6.94 10.35
N VAL A 4 -5.29 -5.68 9.94
CA VAL A 4 -6.15 -4.60 10.42
C VAL A 4 -7.26 -4.38 9.40
N THR A 5 -8.49 -4.53 9.85
CA THR A 5 -9.70 -4.30 9.06
C THR A 5 -10.44 -3.09 9.62
N SER A 6 -11.53 -2.66 8.95
CA SER A 6 -12.40 -1.58 9.45
C SER A 6 -13.02 -1.87 10.82
N ILE A 7 -13.04 -3.12 11.26
CA ILE A 7 -13.58 -3.58 12.54
C ILE A 7 -12.48 -3.95 13.55
N GLY A 8 -11.23 -3.58 13.27
CA GLY A 8 -10.07 -3.86 14.13
C GLY A 8 -9.23 -5.04 13.67
N PHE A 9 -8.42 -5.56 14.60
CA PHE A 9 -7.47 -6.64 14.35
C PHE A 9 -8.19 -7.97 14.18
N SER A 10 -7.82 -8.72 13.13
CA SER A 10 -8.29 -10.08 12.89
C SER A 10 -7.10 -11.00 12.61
N SER A 11 -7.21 -12.25 13.03
CA SER A 11 -6.18 -13.27 12.75
C SER A 11 -6.41 -13.85 11.36
N LEU A 12 -5.39 -13.77 10.52
CA LEU A 12 -5.34 -14.36 9.19
C LEU A 12 -4.50 -15.65 9.21
N LYS A 13 -5.15 -16.76 8.86
CA LYS A 13 -4.50 -18.06 8.63
C LYS A 13 -3.94 -18.11 7.21
N SER A 14 -2.80 -18.78 7.01
CA SER A 14 -2.15 -18.93 5.70
C SER A 14 -3.04 -19.67 4.70
N THR A 15 -3.70 -20.73 5.14
CA THR A 15 -4.64 -21.49 4.31
C THR A 15 -5.80 -20.64 3.80
N PHE A 16 -6.38 -19.80 4.66
CA PHE A 16 -7.45 -18.88 4.26
C PHE A 16 -6.95 -17.85 3.24
N TYR A 17 -5.73 -17.33 3.42
CA TYR A 17 -5.11 -16.41 2.45
C TYR A 17 -4.88 -17.10 1.09
N ALA A 18 -4.31 -18.30 1.08
CA ALA A 18 -4.08 -19.07 -0.15
C ALA A 18 -5.40 -19.39 -0.88
N GLU A 19 -6.43 -19.82 -0.16
CA GLU A 19 -7.77 -20.02 -0.74
C GLU A 19 -8.37 -18.72 -1.29
N ALA A 20 -8.15 -17.58 -0.63
CA ALA A 20 -8.63 -16.30 -1.11
C ALA A 20 -7.92 -15.91 -2.42
N VAL A 21 -6.60 -16.13 -2.53
CA VAL A 21 -5.85 -15.92 -3.78
C VAL A 21 -6.40 -16.81 -4.90
N HIS A 22 -6.65 -18.10 -4.62
CA HIS A 22 -7.24 -19.02 -5.59
C HIS A 22 -8.61 -18.59 -6.10
N LYS A 23 -9.46 -18.07 -5.20
CA LYS A 23 -10.81 -17.60 -5.53
C LYS A 23 -10.79 -16.27 -6.29
N LEU A 24 -9.92 -15.34 -5.87
CA LEU A 24 -9.84 -14.00 -6.46
C LEU A 24 -9.04 -13.95 -7.75
N LYS A 25 -8.12 -14.92 -7.97
CA LYS A 25 -7.24 -15.04 -9.13
C LYS A 25 -6.58 -13.70 -9.51
N PRO A 26 -5.86 -13.04 -8.57
CA PRO A 26 -5.17 -11.80 -8.90
C PRO A 26 -4.05 -12.06 -9.91
N ASP A 27 -3.65 -11.04 -10.68
CA ASP A 27 -2.50 -11.16 -11.60
C ASP A 27 -1.18 -11.35 -10.82
N ILE A 28 -1.07 -10.74 -9.64
CA ILE A 28 0.09 -10.86 -8.75
C ILE A 28 -0.40 -11.15 -7.33
N ALA A 29 0.15 -12.20 -6.72
CA ALA A 29 -0.06 -12.53 -5.31
C ALA A 29 1.25 -12.43 -4.53
N LEU A 30 1.23 -11.70 -3.41
CA LEU A 30 2.38 -11.56 -2.53
C LEU A 30 2.30 -12.62 -1.42
N SER A 31 3.29 -13.49 -1.30
CA SER A 31 3.29 -14.44 -0.19
C SER A 31 3.37 -13.71 1.16
N MET A 32 2.68 -14.25 2.16
CA MET A 32 2.74 -13.74 3.52
C MET A 32 4.17 -13.84 4.06
N ALA A 33 4.58 -12.87 4.87
CA ALA A 33 5.90 -12.80 5.49
C ALA A 33 5.79 -12.47 6.97
N ASP A 34 6.67 -13.07 7.78
CA ASP A 34 6.75 -12.78 9.21
C ASP A 34 7.72 -11.60 9.44
N VAL A 35 7.21 -10.38 9.27
CA VAL A 35 7.96 -9.13 9.41
C VAL A 35 7.66 -8.49 10.78
N VAL A 36 8.69 -7.88 11.38
CA VAL A 36 8.59 -7.19 12.67
C VAL A 36 9.16 -5.79 12.57
N ASP A 37 8.54 -4.83 13.26
CA ASP A 37 9.00 -3.43 13.25
C ASP A 37 10.25 -3.21 14.12
N ASN A 38 10.40 -4.02 15.18
CA ASN A 38 11.51 -3.93 16.12
C ASN A 38 12.59 -4.97 15.80
N ARG A 39 13.84 -4.67 16.18
CA ARG A 39 14.96 -5.62 16.01
C ARG A 39 14.66 -6.96 16.69
N PRO A 40 14.49 -8.05 15.93
CA PRO A 40 14.20 -9.37 16.50
C PRO A 40 15.45 -9.96 17.15
N GLY A 41 15.26 -10.75 18.22
CA GLY A 41 16.33 -11.60 18.77
C GLY A 41 16.65 -12.78 17.86
N ILE A 42 17.80 -13.43 18.06
CA ILE A 42 18.32 -14.51 17.18
C ILE A 42 17.30 -15.63 16.96
N LYS A 43 16.76 -16.22 18.04
CA LYS A 43 15.73 -17.28 17.94
C LYS A 43 14.43 -16.83 17.25
N ARG A 44 14.16 -15.51 17.20
CA ARG A 44 12.98 -14.96 16.52
C ARG A 44 13.21 -14.89 15.02
N LYS A 45 14.43 -14.54 14.58
CA LYS A 45 14.83 -14.43 13.17
C LYS A 45 14.76 -15.77 12.45
N GLU A 46 15.31 -16.83 13.05
CA GLU A 46 15.21 -18.21 12.53
C GLU A 46 13.74 -18.60 12.28
N LYS A 47 12.87 -18.39 13.28
CA LYS A 47 11.43 -18.66 13.17
C LYS A 47 10.71 -17.80 12.13
N MET A 48 11.22 -16.60 11.81
CA MET A 48 10.64 -15.76 10.77
C MET A 48 10.84 -16.40 9.40
N GLY A 49 12.04 -16.93 9.12
CA GLY A 49 12.34 -17.69 7.92
C GLY A 49 11.42 -18.91 7.76
N ASP A 50 11.39 -19.78 8.78
CA ASP A 50 10.59 -21.02 8.76
C ASP A 50 9.09 -20.77 8.47
N ARG A 51 8.52 -19.77 9.14
CA ARG A 51 7.10 -19.42 8.97
C ARG A 51 6.82 -18.87 7.59
N THR A 52 7.70 -17.98 7.13
CA THR A 52 7.59 -17.36 5.80
C THR A 52 7.67 -18.41 4.70
N GLN A 53 8.61 -19.37 4.83
CA GLN A 53 8.72 -20.50 3.93
C GLN A 53 7.45 -21.37 3.94
N THR A 54 6.90 -21.66 5.13
CA THR A 54 5.66 -22.44 5.26
C THR A 54 4.49 -21.75 4.56
N TRP A 55 4.34 -20.44 4.74
CA TRP A 55 3.27 -19.68 4.10
C TRP A 55 3.42 -19.57 2.59
N LEU A 56 4.67 -19.50 2.10
CA LEU A 56 4.95 -19.58 0.67
C LEU A 56 4.56 -20.94 0.09
N LYS A 57 4.88 -22.04 0.77
CA LYS A 57 4.45 -23.40 0.37
C LYS A 57 2.93 -23.50 0.28
N ASP A 58 2.21 -23.00 1.28
CA ASP A 58 0.74 -23.00 1.28
C ASP A 58 0.17 -22.25 0.07
N LEU A 59 0.77 -21.13 -0.32
CA LEU A 59 0.33 -20.32 -1.46
C LEU A 59 0.63 -21.01 -2.81
N ILE A 60 1.84 -21.56 -2.96
CA ILE A 60 2.26 -22.27 -4.18
C ILE A 60 1.37 -23.50 -4.42
N ALA A 61 1.11 -24.28 -3.37
CA ALA A 61 0.28 -25.49 -3.47
C ALA A 61 -1.10 -25.24 -4.09
N VAL A 62 -1.70 -24.07 -3.83
CA VAL A 62 -3.04 -23.73 -4.34
C VAL A 62 -2.99 -23.01 -5.70
N THR A 63 -1.85 -22.45 -6.07
CA THR A 63 -1.66 -21.79 -7.38
C THR A 63 -1.21 -22.76 -8.48
N GLU A 64 -0.56 -23.87 -8.10
CA GLU A 64 -0.10 -24.92 -9.03
C GLU A 64 -1.09 -26.09 -9.22
N ASP A 65 -2.17 -26.18 -8.44
CA ASP A 65 -3.04 -27.35 -8.41
C ASP A 65 -3.64 -27.66 -9.81
N GLY A 66 -3.13 -28.74 -10.42
CA GLY A 66 -3.02 -28.94 -11.87
C GLY A 66 -4.24 -29.51 -12.59
N ASN A 67 -5.44 -28.96 -12.36
CA ASN A 67 -6.66 -29.40 -13.08
C ASN A 67 -7.38 -28.30 -13.87
N GLU A 68 -7.04 -27.04 -13.68
CA GLU A 68 -7.42 -25.96 -14.58
C GLU A 68 -6.15 -25.20 -14.95
N SER A 69 -6.01 -24.80 -16.22
CA SER A 69 -4.87 -24.06 -16.77
C SER A 69 -4.22 -23.17 -15.72
N ALA A 70 -2.91 -23.38 -15.48
CA ALA A 70 -2.08 -22.69 -14.49
C ALA A 70 -2.69 -21.35 -14.05
N SER A 71 -3.07 -21.24 -12.77
CA SER A 71 -3.61 -20.01 -12.19
C SER A 71 -2.70 -18.88 -12.66
N GLY A 72 -3.18 -17.99 -13.53
CA GLY A 72 -2.36 -16.95 -14.18
C GLY A 72 -1.77 -15.91 -13.22
N THR A 73 -1.80 -16.20 -11.93
CA THR A 73 -1.29 -15.45 -10.80
C THR A 73 0.21 -15.64 -10.67
N ALA A 74 0.96 -14.55 -10.88
CA ALA A 74 2.38 -14.48 -10.57
C ALA A 74 2.59 -14.42 -9.05
N VAL A 75 3.33 -15.39 -8.50
CA VAL A 75 3.62 -15.45 -7.05
C VAL A 75 4.92 -14.72 -6.75
N PHE A 76 4.86 -13.74 -5.85
CA PHE A 76 6.04 -13.01 -5.38
C PHE A 76 6.45 -13.50 -3.99
N ALA A 77 7.71 -13.91 -3.86
CA ALA A 77 8.27 -14.41 -2.61
C ALA A 77 8.91 -13.29 -1.77
N PRO A 78 8.62 -13.20 -0.46
CA PRO A 78 9.22 -12.18 0.39
C PRO A 78 10.70 -12.42 0.65
N VAL A 79 11.48 -11.35 0.79
CA VAL A 79 12.82 -11.36 1.36
C VAL A 79 12.75 -10.57 2.66
N LEU A 80 13.08 -11.22 3.77
CA LEU A 80 12.86 -10.65 5.09
C LEU A 80 13.85 -9.52 5.38
N PRO A 81 13.48 -8.51 6.20
CA PRO A 81 14.35 -7.41 6.59
C PRO A 81 15.33 -7.81 7.70
N ILE A 82 16.07 -8.90 7.49
CA ILE A 82 17.10 -9.46 8.39
C ILE A 82 18.35 -9.81 7.58
N GLU A 83 19.49 -9.96 8.26
CA GLU A 83 20.76 -10.29 7.60
C GLU A 83 20.69 -11.60 6.82
N ALA A 84 21.46 -11.69 5.72
CA ALA A 84 21.45 -12.83 4.81
C ALA A 84 21.75 -14.16 5.53
N GLU A 85 22.69 -14.14 6.48
CA GLU A 85 23.09 -15.33 7.24
C GLU A 85 21.96 -15.87 8.13
N GLU A 86 21.03 -15.01 8.57
CA GLU A 86 19.94 -15.40 9.46
C GLU A 86 18.71 -15.93 8.72
N GLN A 87 18.68 -15.82 7.39
CA GLN A 87 17.63 -16.38 6.53
C GLN A 87 18.20 -17.23 5.39
N SER A 88 19.46 -17.67 5.49
CA SER A 88 20.15 -18.44 4.44
C SER A 88 19.37 -19.67 3.99
N TYR A 89 18.90 -20.50 4.94
CA TYR A 89 18.08 -21.67 4.63
C TYR A 89 16.82 -21.34 3.82
N TYR A 90 16.20 -20.19 4.09
CA TYR A 90 15.02 -19.75 3.34
C TYR A 90 15.41 -19.25 1.95
N LEU A 91 16.49 -18.47 1.83
CA LEU A 91 17.01 -17.97 0.55
C LEU A 91 17.47 -19.12 -0.37
N ASP A 92 18.14 -20.12 0.20
CA ASP A 92 18.54 -21.33 -0.52
C ASP A 92 17.30 -22.08 -1.03
N ALA A 93 16.28 -22.25 -0.18
CA ALA A 93 15.01 -22.85 -0.60
C ALA A 93 14.31 -22.05 -1.72
N LEU A 94 14.42 -20.72 -1.73
CA LEU A 94 13.90 -19.91 -2.85
C LEU A 94 14.61 -20.22 -4.18
N GLY A 95 15.93 -20.45 -4.14
CA GLY A 95 16.73 -20.79 -5.31
C GLY A 95 16.58 -22.25 -5.78
N ASP A 96 16.34 -23.17 -4.85
CA ASP A 96 16.32 -24.61 -5.13
C ASP A 96 14.89 -25.14 -5.28
N ASP A 97 14.07 -25.01 -4.21
CA ASP A 97 12.74 -25.60 -4.14
C ASP A 97 11.68 -24.80 -4.91
N PHE A 98 11.83 -23.46 -4.96
CA PHE A 98 10.78 -22.57 -5.44
C PHE A 98 11.10 -21.78 -6.71
N ALA A 99 12.32 -21.89 -7.27
CA ALA A 99 12.75 -21.04 -8.39
C ALA A 99 11.84 -21.15 -9.64
N GLY A 100 11.21 -22.30 -9.87
CA GLY A 100 10.24 -22.50 -10.96
C GLY A 100 8.82 -22.03 -10.66
N CYS A 101 8.51 -21.77 -9.39
CA CYS A 101 7.16 -21.48 -8.90
C CYS A 101 6.96 -19.97 -8.63
N ILE A 102 8.04 -19.23 -8.44
CA ILE A 102 8.01 -17.80 -8.12
C ILE A 102 8.28 -16.95 -9.36
N SER A 103 7.61 -15.81 -9.44
CA SER A 103 7.70 -14.87 -10.55
C SER A 103 8.29 -13.51 -10.15
N GLY A 104 8.59 -13.30 -8.88
CA GLY A 104 9.10 -12.03 -8.36
C GLY A 104 9.47 -12.09 -6.88
N LEU A 105 10.07 -11.01 -6.39
CA LEU A 105 10.48 -10.87 -4.99
C LEU A 105 9.78 -9.67 -4.33
N VAL A 106 9.40 -9.80 -3.06
CA VAL A 106 8.86 -8.69 -2.24
C VAL A 106 9.88 -8.30 -1.19
N LEU A 107 10.14 -7.01 -1.09
CA LEU A 107 11.09 -6.41 -0.17
C LEU A 107 10.39 -5.52 0.84
N TYR A 108 10.93 -5.52 2.06
CA TYR A 108 10.48 -4.70 3.18
C TYR A 108 11.52 -3.67 3.62
N ASN A 109 12.66 -3.62 2.95
CA ASN A 109 13.65 -2.54 3.02
C ASN A 109 14.55 -2.63 1.78
N THR A 110 15.40 -1.63 1.58
CA THR A 110 16.39 -1.63 0.50
C THR A 110 17.66 -2.41 0.85
N THR A 111 17.94 -2.66 2.13
CA THR A 111 19.18 -3.35 2.56
C THR A 111 19.18 -4.84 2.26
N SER A 112 18.01 -5.49 2.29
CA SER A 112 17.85 -6.92 1.96
C SER A 112 18.17 -7.26 0.50
N MET A 113 18.37 -6.25 -0.35
CA MET A 113 18.82 -6.42 -1.73
C MET A 113 20.15 -7.16 -1.83
N LEU A 114 21.05 -6.93 -0.87
CA LEU A 114 22.37 -7.57 -0.84
C LEU A 114 22.30 -9.06 -0.49
N SER A 115 21.15 -9.51 0.00
CA SER A 115 20.92 -10.90 0.41
C SER A 115 20.34 -11.77 -0.71
N ILE A 116 20.00 -11.20 -1.86
CA ILE A 116 19.33 -11.94 -2.95
C ILE A 116 20.35 -12.86 -3.64
N PRO A 117 20.10 -14.18 -3.73
CA PRO A 117 20.96 -15.11 -4.47
C PRO A 117 21.03 -14.79 -5.97
N ASP A 118 22.19 -15.04 -6.59
CA ASP A 118 22.42 -14.76 -8.02
C ASP A 118 21.39 -15.43 -8.94
N GLY A 119 20.93 -16.64 -8.59
CA GLY A 119 19.91 -17.37 -9.33
C GLY A 119 18.55 -16.66 -9.41
N LEU A 120 18.27 -15.75 -8.47
CA LEU A 120 17.03 -14.97 -8.39
C LEU A 120 17.21 -13.52 -8.85
N SER A 121 18.41 -13.15 -9.30
CA SER A 121 18.76 -11.77 -9.64
C SER A 121 17.93 -11.18 -10.79
N LEU A 122 17.43 -12.03 -11.70
CA LEU A 122 16.61 -11.62 -12.83
C LEU A 122 15.12 -11.44 -12.51
N LEU A 123 14.67 -11.85 -11.32
CA LEU A 123 13.28 -11.70 -10.92
C LEU A 123 12.95 -10.24 -10.60
N PRO A 124 11.75 -9.76 -10.97
CA PRO A 124 11.31 -8.40 -10.63
C PRO A 124 11.16 -8.23 -9.12
N ARG A 125 11.55 -7.07 -8.62
CA ARG A 125 11.62 -6.78 -7.18
C ARG A 125 10.64 -5.68 -6.81
N MET A 126 9.72 -6.00 -5.91
CA MET A 126 8.71 -5.08 -5.41
C MET A 126 9.04 -4.61 -4.01
N LEU A 127 9.16 -3.30 -3.81
CA LEU A 127 9.31 -2.68 -2.49
C LEU A 127 7.93 -2.23 -1.97
N THR A 128 7.57 -2.74 -0.80
CA THR A 128 6.27 -2.47 -0.14
C THR A 128 6.34 -1.45 0.99
N THR A 129 7.54 -1.04 1.38
CA THR A 129 7.82 -0.15 2.51
C THR A 129 8.82 0.94 2.09
N ASP A 130 9.10 1.90 2.95
CA ASP A 130 10.18 2.90 2.80
C ASP A 130 10.11 3.89 1.62
N SER A 131 9.12 3.78 0.73
CA SER A 131 8.80 4.77 -0.31
C SER A 131 8.04 5.97 0.25
N ARG A 132 8.57 6.61 1.30
CA ARG A 132 7.89 7.71 2.01
C ARG A 132 7.87 9.04 1.25
N ASN A 133 8.80 9.22 0.32
CA ASN A 133 8.90 10.41 -0.52
C ASN A 133 9.64 10.06 -1.84
N PRO A 134 9.62 10.96 -2.84
CA PRO A 134 10.29 10.74 -4.13
C PRO A 134 11.80 10.53 -4.03
N HIS A 135 12.49 11.10 -3.03
CA HIS A 135 13.94 10.89 -2.85
C HIS A 135 14.25 9.44 -2.48
N LYS A 136 13.49 8.86 -1.53
CA LYS A 136 13.61 7.44 -1.17
C LYS A 136 13.23 6.51 -2.31
N LEU A 137 12.27 6.90 -3.13
CA LEU A 137 11.92 6.17 -4.34
C LEU A 137 13.11 6.13 -5.32
N LEU A 138 13.76 7.26 -5.59
CA LEU A 138 14.94 7.31 -6.45
C LEU A 138 16.14 6.53 -5.87
N GLU A 139 16.33 6.56 -4.55
CA GLU A 139 17.34 5.71 -3.87
C GLU A 139 17.05 4.21 -4.11
N ALA A 140 15.79 3.79 -3.98
CA ALA A 140 15.40 2.40 -4.19
C ALA A 140 15.49 1.97 -5.66
N VAL A 141 15.14 2.84 -6.62
CA VAL A 141 15.40 2.58 -8.05
C VAL A 141 16.90 2.42 -8.30
N ALA A 142 17.74 3.28 -7.72
CA ALA A 142 19.20 3.17 -7.85
C ALA A 142 19.76 1.87 -7.25
N ALA A 143 19.08 1.31 -6.24
CA ALA A 143 19.41 0.01 -5.65
C ALA A 143 18.92 -1.18 -6.51
N GLY A 144 18.12 -0.94 -7.56
CA GLY A 144 17.62 -1.97 -8.47
C GLY A 144 16.26 -2.55 -8.07
N VAL A 145 15.39 -1.76 -7.45
CA VAL A 145 13.97 -2.10 -7.24
C VAL A 145 13.14 -1.71 -8.47
N ASP A 146 12.20 -2.57 -8.87
CA ASP A 146 11.41 -2.42 -10.10
C ASP A 146 9.97 -1.96 -9.86
N LEU A 147 9.34 -2.44 -8.78
CA LEU A 147 7.94 -2.22 -8.45
C LEU A 147 7.80 -1.54 -7.09
N PHE A 148 6.83 -0.62 -6.96
CA PHE A 148 6.70 0.23 -5.78
C PHE A 148 5.24 0.36 -5.36
N THR A 149 5.00 0.27 -4.05
CA THR A 149 3.84 0.95 -3.45
C THR A 149 4.20 2.41 -3.18
N VAL A 150 3.28 3.35 -3.39
CA VAL A 150 3.52 4.79 -3.17
C VAL A 150 2.50 5.41 -2.20
N PRO A 151 2.46 4.97 -0.94
CA PRO A 151 1.43 5.39 0.02
C PRO A 151 1.44 6.89 0.33
N PHE A 152 2.60 7.56 0.16
CA PHE A 152 2.74 9.00 0.38
C PHE A 152 1.87 9.85 -0.56
N VAL A 153 1.47 9.34 -1.72
CA VAL A 153 0.58 10.03 -2.66
C VAL A 153 -0.81 10.21 -2.05
N GLY A 154 -1.31 9.17 -1.38
CA GLY A 154 -2.56 9.23 -0.62
C GLY A 154 -2.43 10.18 0.57
N ALA A 155 -1.32 10.07 1.32
CA ALA A 155 -1.06 10.94 2.46
C ALA A 155 -0.97 12.44 2.07
N ALA A 156 -0.34 12.75 0.94
CA ALA A 156 -0.27 14.10 0.38
C ALA A 156 -1.67 14.61 0.01
N THR A 157 -2.46 13.78 -0.67
CA THR A 157 -3.84 14.11 -1.03
C THR A 157 -4.70 14.38 0.20
N ASP A 158 -4.62 13.52 1.21
CA ASP A 158 -5.34 13.67 2.49
C ASP A 158 -4.89 14.90 3.28
N ALA A 159 -3.64 15.34 3.09
CA ALA A 159 -3.13 16.58 3.65
C ALA A 159 -3.57 17.83 2.85
N GLY A 160 -4.14 17.68 1.66
CA GLY A 160 -4.45 18.78 0.75
C GLY A 160 -3.25 19.32 -0.02
N ILE A 161 -2.22 18.49 -0.20
CA ILE A 161 -0.98 18.84 -0.91
C ILE A 161 -1.12 18.40 -2.37
N ALA A 162 -0.91 19.35 -3.28
CA ALA A 162 -0.72 19.08 -4.71
C ALA A 162 0.77 18.86 -4.98
N LEU A 163 1.17 17.66 -5.43
CA LEU A 163 2.55 17.36 -5.78
C LEU A 163 2.99 18.24 -6.96
N ASP A 164 4.22 18.75 -6.89
CA ASP A 164 4.79 19.63 -7.91
C ASP A 164 6.30 19.39 -8.03
N PHE A 165 6.66 18.29 -8.69
CA PHE A 165 8.05 17.94 -8.97
C PHE A 165 8.19 17.26 -10.32
N SER A 166 9.41 17.31 -10.87
CA SER A 166 9.81 16.61 -12.09
C SER A 166 11.25 16.15 -11.96
N LEU A 167 11.55 14.96 -12.47
CA LEU A 167 12.90 14.45 -12.61
C LEU A 167 13.61 15.06 -13.82
N ALA A 168 12.86 15.47 -14.85
CA ALA A 168 13.38 16.15 -16.03
C ALA A 168 13.74 17.62 -15.72
N VAL A 169 14.59 17.82 -14.72
CA VAL A 169 15.13 19.13 -14.37
C VAL A 169 16.03 19.56 -15.52
N GLN A 170 15.53 20.43 -16.40
CA GLN A 170 16.39 21.17 -17.31
C GLN A 170 17.34 22.01 -16.45
N GLU A 171 18.62 22.12 -16.83
CA GLU A 171 19.64 22.96 -16.16
C GLU A 171 19.33 24.47 -16.18
N ALA A 172 18.07 24.86 -16.42
CA ALA A 172 17.62 26.23 -16.51
C ALA A 172 17.16 26.72 -15.13
N GLU A 173 18.13 27.25 -14.39
CA GLU A 173 18.13 28.54 -13.69
C GLU A 173 19.07 28.44 -12.47
N PRO A 174 20.11 29.28 -12.35
CA PRO A 174 20.97 29.36 -11.18
C PRO A 174 20.25 30.05 -10.00
N SER A 175 19.03 29.61 -9.70
CA SER A 175 18.34 30.00 -8.48
C SER A 175 18.84 29.07 -7.38
N ASN A 176 19.51 29.63 -6.37
CA ASN A 176 19.99 28.90 -5.20
C ASN A 176 18.85 28.45 -4.25
N ARG A 177 17.62 28.35 -4.77
CA ARG A 177 16.40 28.11 -4.00
C ARG A 177 15.94 26.67 -4.17
N ILE A 178 16.00 25.92 -3.08
CA ILE A 178 15.39 24.59 -2.96
C ILE A 178 13.86 24.77 -3.02
N LEU A 179 13.19 23.93 -3.82
CA LEU A 179 11.73 23.92 -3.94
C LEU A 179 11.12 22.82 -3.06
N PRO A 180 9.89 23.01 -2.56
CA PRO A 180 9.14 21.93 -1.93
C PRO A 180 8.71 20.88 -2.97
N LEU A 181 8.42 19.66 -2.53
CA LEU A 181 7.86 18.58 -3.36
C LEU A 181 6.39 18.79 -3.75
N GLY A 182 5.77 19.86 -3.29
CA GLY A 182 4.38 20.14 -3.56
C GLY A 182 3.94 21.43 -2.91
N VAL A 183 2.67 21.74 -3.13
CA VAL A 183 2.05 22.99 -2.71
C VAL A 183 0.84 22.68 -1.83
N ASP A 184 0.78 23.37 -0.69
CA ASP A 184 -0.36 23.29 0.21
C ASP A 184 -1.56 24.08 -0.34
N MET A 185 -2.61 23.37 -0.75
CA MET A 185 -3.83 23.96 -1.30
C MET A 185 -4.81 24.48 -0.26
N TRP A 186 -4.48 24.41 1.04
CA TRP A 186 -5.24 25.10 2.09
C TRP A 186 -4.89 26.58 2.19
N SER A 187 -3.70 26.96 1.72
CA SER A 187 -3.19 28.33 1.85
C SER A 187 -4.13 29.36 1.23
N VAL A 188 -4.48 30.37 2.01
CA VAL A 188 -5.33 31.50 1.59
C VAL A 188 -4.69 32.29 0.46
N ALA A 189 -3.37 32.20 0.27
CA ALA A 189 -2.67 32.79 -0.86
C ALA A 189 -3.22 32.29 -2.21
N TYR A 190 -3.76 31.06 -2.26
CA TYR A 190 -4.33 30.48 -3.47
C TYR A 190 -5.82 30.77 -3.66
N ALA A 191 -6.48 31.47 -2.73
CA ALA A 191 -7.92 31.72 -2.79
C ALA A 191 -8.37 32.54 -4.02
N THR A 192 -7.44 33.26 -4.66
CA THR A 192 -7.69 34.04 -5.90
C THR A 192 -6.75 33.64 -7.04
N ASP A 193 -5.95 32.60 -6.86
CA ASP A 193 -5.03 32.10 -7.89
C ASP A 193 -5.79 31.29 -8.95
N THR A 194 -5.87 31.82 -10.16
CA THR A 194 -6.55 31.18 -11.30
C THR A 194 -5.61 30.36 -12.19
N ALA A 195 -4.35 30.19 -11.78
CA ALA A 195 -3.42 29.28 -12.43
C ALA A 195 -3.78 27.80 -12.16
N SER A 196 -3.27 26.91 -13.01
CA SER A 196 -3.29 25.46 -12.79
C SER A 196 -2.43 25.08 -11.57
N LEU A 197 -2.55 23.85 -11.07
CA LEU A 197 -1.74 23.39 -9.93
C LEU A 197 -0.25 23.37 -10.28
N GLN A 198 0.08 22.88 -11.47
CA GLN A 198 1.42 22.83 -12.03
C GLN A 198 1.38 23.33 -13.47
N ASP A 199 2.44 24.03 -13.89
CA ASP A 199 2.59 24.50 -15.27
C ASP A 199 2.76 23.32 -16.23
N ASN A 200 2.09 23.38 -17.39
CA ASN A 200 2.11 22.34 -18.43
C ASN A 200 1.68 20.93 -17.94
N CYS A 201 0.84 20.85 -16.90
CA CYS A 201 0.24 19.59 -16.47
C CYS A 201 -1.04 19.29 -17.28
N GLU A 202 -1.12 18.10 -17.87
CA GLU A 202 -2.21 17.69 -18.77
C GLU A 202 -3.32 16.91 -18.04
N CYS A 203 -3.25 16.80 -16.71
CA CYS A 203 -4.25 16.08 -15.93
C CYS A 203 -5.64 16.78 -16.02
N TYR A 204 -6.71 16.02 -15.77
CA TYR A 204 -8.08 16.56 -15.77
C TYR A 204 -8.22 17.78 -14.86
N THR A 205 -7.58 17.75 -13.68
CA THR A 205 -7.63 18.84 -12.72
C THR A 205 -6.98 20.12 -13.26
N CYS A 206 -5.77 20.04 -13.81
CA CYS A 206 -5.06 21.21 -14.33
C CYS A 206 -5.65 21.76 -15.63
N THR A 207 -6.31 20.92 -16.43
CA THR A 207 -6.93 21.34 -17.70
C THR A 207 -8.33 21.94 -17.55
N ARG A 208 -9.03 21.65 -16.45
CA ARG A 208 -10.43 22.06 -16.22
C ARG A 208 -10.61 23.00 -15.02
N HIS A 209 -9.68 23.01 -14.09
CA HIS A 209 -9.80 23.73 -12.82
C HIS A 209 -8.52 24.50 -12.49
N HIS A 210 -8.61 25.37 -11.50
CA HIS A 210 -7.53 26.22 -11.05
C HIS A 210 -7.36 26.15 -9.53
N ARG A 211 -6.23 26.64 -9.02
CA ARG A 211 -5.86 26.60 -7.60
C ARG A 211 -6.93 27.18 -6.68
N ALA A 212 -7.51 28.33 -7.03
CA ALA A 212 -8.58 28.95 -6.23
C ALA A 212 -9.83 28.09 -6.12
N TYR A 213 -10.19 27.32 -7.16
CA TYR A 213 -11.33 26.41 -7.09
C TYR A 213 -11.05 25.26 -6.13
N LEU A 214 -9.84 24.69 -6.19
CA LEU A 214 -9.43 23.63 -5.27
C LEU A 214 -9.34 24.11 -3.82
N GLN A 215 -8.72 25.27 -3.60
CA GLN A 215 -8.64 25.92 -2.29
C GLN A 215 -10.05 26.14 -1.70
N HIS A 216 -10.99 26.60 -2.52
CA HIS A 216 -12.39 26.77 -2.14
C HIS A 216 -13.04 25.44 -1.75
N LEU A 217 -12.91 24.39 -2.57
CA LEU A 217 -13.48 23.07 -2.28
C LEU A 217 -12.93 22.47 -0.98
N LEU A 218 -11.62 22.58 -0.75
CA LEU A 218 -10.98 22.11 0.48
C LEU A 218 -11.50 22.90 1.69
N SER A 219 -11.54 24.23 1.58
CA SER A 219 -12.08 25.11 2.63
C SER A 219 -13.55 24.81 2.96
N ALA A 220 -14.35 24.49 1.94
CA ALA A 220 -15.75 24.07 2.08
C ALA A 220 -15.91 22.61 2.55
N LYS A 221 -14.81 21.85 2.64
CA LYS A 221 -14.78 20.41 2.99
C LYS A 221 -15.63 19.57 2.04
N GLU A 222 -15.57 19.90 0.76
CA GLU A 222 -16.23 19.20 -0.33
C GLU A 222 -15.37 18.06 -0.86
N MET A 223 -15.93 16.85 -0.93
CA MET A 223 -15.19 15.62 -1.30
C MET A 223 -14.50 15.73 -2.68
N LEU A 224 -15.06 16.53 -3.58
CA LEU A 224 -14.50 16.77 -4.92
C LEU A 224 -13.08 17.36 -4.86
N GLY A 225 -12.74 18.15 -3.83
CA GLY A 225 -11.39 18.71 -3.67
C GLY A 225 -10.32 17.62 -3.58
N TRP A 226 -10.55 16.59 -2.76
CA TRP A 226 -9.64 15.45 -2.63
C TRP A 226 -9.61 14.57 -3.88
N VAL A 227 -10.73 14.39 -4.58
CA VAL A 227 -10.76 13.64 -5.85
C VAL A 227 -9.90 14.33 -6.92
N LEU A 228 -10.01 15.66 -7.05
CA LEU A 228 -9.22 16.43 -7.99
C LEU A 228 -7.72 16.42 -7.65
N LEU A 229 -7.38 16.48 -6.36
CA LEU A 229 -6.00 16.31 -5.91
C LEU A 229 -5.46 14.91 -6.20
N GLN A 230 -6.26 13.86 -5.97
CA GLN A 230 -5.85 12.48 -6.25
C GLN A 230 -5.53 12.29 -7.73
N ILE A 231 -6.36 12.83 -8.63
CA ILE A 231 -6.14 12.78 -10.07
C ILE A 231 -4.83 13.50 -10.45
N HIS A 232 -4.59 14.69 -9.90
CA HIS A 232 -3.36 15.45 -10.14
C HIS A 232 -2.14 14.71 -9.63
N ASN A 233 -2.16 14.28 -8.37
CA ASN A 233 -1.02 13.64 -7.70
C ASN A 233 -0.62 12.32 -8.37
N HIS A 234 -1.58 11.50 -8.81
CA HIS A 234 -1.26 10.30 -9.61
C HIS A 234 -0.66 10.64 -10.97
N HIS A 235 -1.18 11.66 -11.65
CA HIS A 235 -0.62 12.07 -12.93
C HIS A 235 0.84 12.55 -12.80
N ILE A 236 1.17 13.27 -11.72
CA ILE A 236 2.56 13.66 -11.43
C ILE A 236 3.44 12.43 -11.21
N MET A 237 2.95 11.43 -10.49
CA MET A 237 3.69 10.17 -10.30
C MET A 237 3.88 9.40 -11.60
N ASP A 238 2.87 9.32 -12.45
CA ASP A 238 2.96 8.66 -13.76
C ASP A 238 4.03 9.32 -14.64
N LYS A 239 4.03 10.66 -14.67
CA LYS A 239 5.06 11.46 -15.35
C LYS A 239 6.44 11.22 -14.74
N PHE A 240 6.56 11.26 -13.43
CA PHE A 240 7.82 11.02 -12.73
C PHE A 240 8.41 9.63 -13.03
N PHE A 241 7.60 8.58 -13.00
CA PHE A 241 8.05 7.24 -13.39
C PHE A 241 8.38 7.14 -14.88
N ALA A 242 7.70 7.87 -15.76
CA ALA A 242 8.07 7.95 -17.17
C ALA A 242 9.46 8.59 -17.37
N GLU A 243 9.73 9.68 -16.65
CA GLU A 243 11.03 10.37 -16.66
C GLU A 243 12.14 9.48 -16.07
N ILE A 244 11.86 8.72 -15.00
CA ILE A 244 12.79 7.72 -14.46
C ILE A 244 13.17 6.72 -15.55
N ARG A 245 12.18 6.06 -16.16
CA ARG A 245 12.40 5.07 -17.23
C ARG A 245 13.18 5.66 -18.40
N GLN A 246 12.87 6.90 -18.78
CA GLN A 246 13.56 7.62 -19.85
C GLN A 246 15.04 7.87 -19.49
N SER A 247 15.32 8.36 -18.27
CA SER A 247 16.69 8.64 -17.82
C SER A 247 17.54 7.37 -17.71
N ILE A 248 16.95 6.24 -17.28
CA ILE A 248 17.63 4.94 -17.25
C ILE A 248 17.96 4.51 -18.69
N ARG A 249 16.99 4.62 -19.62
CA ARG A 249 17.19 4.26 -21.03
C ARG A 249 18.30 5.06 -21.71
N TYR A 250 18.49 6.32 -21.34
CA TYR A 250 19.54 7.20 -21.87
C TYR A 250 20.83 7.21 -21.05
N GLY A 251 20.91 6.47 -19.94
CA GLY A 251 22.09 6.42 -19.06
C GLY A 251 22.32 7.68 -18.22
N SER A 252 21.35 8.61 -18.14
CA SER A 252 21.44 9.87 -17.38
C SER A 252 20.75 9.84 -16.01
N PHE A 253 20.29 8.67 -15.57
CA PHE A 253 19.52 8.52 -14.32
C PHE A 253 20.26 9.07 -13.09
N HIS A 254 21.55 8.76 -12.92
CA HIS A 254 22.31 9.25 -11.76
C HIS A 254 22.43 10.78 -11.76
N GLU A 255 22.68 11.39 -12.91
CA GLU A 255 22.74 12.85 -13.04
C GLU A 255 21.40 13.51 -12.68
N HIS A 256 20.30 12.95 -13.19
CA HIS A 256 18.96 13.43 -12.88
C HIS A 256 18.61 13.26 -11.40
N LYS A 257 18.98 12.13 -10.78
CA LYS A 257 18.79 11.90 -9.34
C LYS A 257 19.52 12.96 -8.50
N GLU A 258 20.79 13.24 -8.81
CA GLU A 258 21.59 14.24 -8.09
C GLU A 258 21.09 15.67 -8.36
N ALA A 259 20.61 15.97 -9.57
CA ALA A 259 19.95 17.23 -9.88
C ALA A 259 18.65 17.39 -9.08
N PHE A 260 17.82 16.35 -9.03
CA PHE A 260 16.59 16.33 -8.24
C PHE A 260 16.87 16.55 -6.74
N GLY A 261 17.89 15.87 -6.20
CA GLY A 261 18.32 16.02 -4.80
C GLY A 261 18.79 17.43 -4.43
N ARG A 262 19.36 18.18 -5.39
CA ARG A 262 19.73 19.58 -5.19
C ARG A 262 18.55 20.55 -5.38
N ARG A 263 17.54 20.14 -6.14
CA ARG A 263 16.41 20.98 -6.55
C ARG A 263 15.27 20.99 -5.54
N TYR A 264 14.99 19.83 -4.94
CA TYR A 264 13.80 19.62 -4.11
C TYR A 264 14.15 19.28 -2.66
N GLU A 265 13.30 19.74 -1.74
CA GLU A 265 13.35 19.35 -0.32
C GLU A 265 12.97 17.87 -0.16
N PRO A 266 13.60 17.14 0.79
CA PRO A 266 13.37 15.70 0.94
C PRO A 266 11.97 15.36 1.46
N GLU A 267 11.38 16.23 2.26
CA GLU A 267 10.12 15.99 2.94
C GLU A 267 8.96 16.68 2.24
N LEU A 268 7.77 16.09 2.35
CA LEU A 268 6.54 16.73 1.89
C LEU A 268 6.24 17.98 2.75
N PRO A 269 5.57 19.00 2.17
CA PRO A 269 5.11 20.16 2.93
C PRO A 269 4.30 19.76 4.18
N GLU A 270 4.39 20.59 5.23
CA GLU A 270 3.60 20.37 6.43
C GLU A 270 2.09 20.45 6.13
N LYS A 271 1.35 19.53 6.74
CA LYS A 271 -0.11 19.54 6.67
C LYS A 271 -0.67 20.68 7.52
N THR A 272 -1.24 21.69 6.87
CA THR A 272 -1.89 22.82 7.55
C THR A 272 -3.41 22.63 7.71
N GLY A 273 -4.02 21.82 6.84
CA GLY A 273 -5.46 21.65 6.75
C GLY A 273 -6.04 20.43 7.46
N GLN A 274 -7.37 20.37 7.49
CA GLN A 274 -8.10 19.20 7.99
C GLN A 274 -8.26 18.18 6.85
N GLY A 275 -7.94 16.92 7.11
CA GLY A 275 -8.11 15.87 6.09
C GLY A 275 -9.58 15.64 5.71
N PRO A 276 -9.84 14.71 4.76
CA PRO A 276 -11.20 14.38 4.38
C PRO A 276 -12.00 13.92 5.60
N ARG A 277 -13.33 14.12 5.57
CA ARG A 277 -14.20 13.68 6.67
C ARG A 277 -14.14 12.16 6.81
N ILE A 278 -13.49 11.70 7.89
CA ILE A 278 -13.35 10.28 8.22
C ILE A 278 -14.64 9.80 8.90
N ARG A 279 -15.24 8.71 8.39
CA ARG A 279 -16.39 8.01 8.99
C ARG A 279 -15.92 6.92 9.94
N GLY A 280 -16.78 6.48 10.86
CA GLY A 280 -16.49 5.45 11.88
C GLY A 280 -15.65 4.28 11.37
N TYR A 281 -16.08 3.61 10.30
CA TYR A 281 -15.40 2.46 9.69
C TYR A 281 -14.00 2.74 9.11
N GLN A 282 -13.64 4.01 8.90
CA GLN A 282 -12.32 4.42 8.42
C GLN A 282 -11.35 4.67 9.58
N TYR A 283 -11.83 4.76 10.84
CA TYR A 283 -10.95 4.78 12.00
C TYR A 283 -10.36 3.40 12.22
N LYS A 284 -9.03 3.30 12.08
CA LYS A 284 -8.28 2.10 12.43
C LYS A 284 -7.90 2.16 13.91
N SER A 285 -7.94 1.01 14.58
CA SER A 285 -7.21 0.82 15.83
C SER A 285 -5.75 0.61 15.42
N GLU A 286 -4.87 1.55 15.79
CA GLU A 286 -3.47 1.57 15.31
C GLU A 286 -2.52 0.96 16.36
N GLY A 287 -2.94 0.90 17.62
CA GLY A 287 -2.15 0.34 18.72
C GLY A 287 -2.52 -1.10 19.09
N GLY A 288 -1.51 -1.90 19.46
CA GLY A 288 -1.72 -3.20 20.10
C GLY A 288 -2.41 -3.03 21.46
N GLY A 289 -3.59 -3.63 21.63
CA GLY A 289 -4.39 -3.52 22.85
C GLY A 289 -5.48 -2.43 22.83
N GLU A 290 -5.61 -1.68 21.74
CA GLU A 290 -6.76 -0.79 21.55
C GLU A 290 -8.04 -1.61 21.32
N LEU A 291 -9.13 -1.22 21.98
CA LEU A 291 -10.44 -1.79 21.70
C LEU A 291 -10.83 -1.52 20.23
N PRO A 292 -11.57 -2.43 19.58
CA PRO A 292 -12.12 -2.18 18.25
C PRO A 292 -12.92 -0.87 18.27
N LYS A 293 -12.48 0.13 17.48
CA LYS A 293 -13.20 1.41 17.38
C LYS A 293 -14.58 1.26 16.72
N ASN A 294 -14.76 0.18 15.94
CA ASN A 294 -16.04 -0.20 15.35
C ASN A 294 -16.42 -1.59 15.85
N THR A 295 -17.60 -1.72 16.43
CA THR A 295 -18.19 -3.01 16.77
C THR A 295 -18.62 -3.72 15.49
N LEU A 296 -18.48 -5.05 15.48
CA LEU A 296 -19.06 -5.89 14.44
C LEU A 296 -20.57 -5.66 14.38
N ALA A 297 -21.08 -5.21 13.23
CA ALA A 297 -22.53 -5.03 13.02
C ALA A 297 -23.30 -6.35 13.13
N TYR A 298 -22.62 -7.48 12.90
CA TYR A 298 -23.16 -8.83 12.98
C TYR A 298 -22.17 -9.72 13.71
N ARG A 299 -22.62 -10.38 14.78
CA ARG A 299 -21.87 -11.46 15.43
C ARG A 299 -22.32 -12.80 14.82
N PRO A 300 -21.41 -13.79 14.66
CA PRO A 300 -21.82 -15.16 14.41
C PRO A 300 -22.86 -15.57 15.45
N LEU A 301 -23.96 -16.18 15.02
CA LEU A 301 -25.03 -16.60 15.92
C LEU A 301 -24.50 -17.80 16.73
N ASP A 302 -24.23 -17.60 18.02
CA ASP A 302 -23.46 -18.52 18.87
C ASP A 302 -24.13 -19.88 19.19
N ASP A 303 -25.28 -20.22 18.61
CA ASP A 303 -25.97 -21.49 18.85
C ASP A 303 -26.63 -22.02 17.56
N VAL A 304 -25.86 -22.65 16.66
CA VAL A 304 -26.43 -23.33 15.48
C VAL A 304 -27.32 -24.52 15.91
N GLU A 305 -27.03 -25.13 17.06
CA GLU A 305 -27.76 -26.30 17.58
C GLU A 305 -29.19 -25.97 18.01
N LYS A 306 -29.47 -24.77 18.53
CA LYS A 306 -30.84 -24.37 18.94
C LYS A 306 -31.77 -24.06 17.76
N LEU A 307 -31.21 -23.77 16.58
CA LEU A 307 -31.99 -23.46 15.38
C LEU A 307 -32.43 -24.70 14.60
N ALA A 308 -31.68 -25.81 14.71
CA ALA A 308 -32.04 -27.05 14.01
C ALA A 308 -33.37 -27.65 14.51
N GLU A 309 -33.77 -27.34 15.74
CA GLU A 309 -35.02 -27.83 16.37
C GLU A 309 -36.18 -26.81 16.34
N ALA A 310 -35.94 -25.56 15.94
CA ALA A 310 -36.95 -24.50 15.95
C ALA A 310 -37.65 -24.36 14.59
N PRO A 311 -39.00 -24.42 14.51
CA PRO A 311 -39.72 -24.19 13.25
C PRO A 311 -39.43 -22.78 12.71
N LEU A 312 -39.09 -22.69 11.42
CA LEU A 312 -38.83 -21.43 10.74
C LEU A 312 -40.03 -20.47 10.92
N PRO A 313 -39.81 -19.22 11.34
CA PRO A 313 -40.88 -18.26 11.53
C PRO A 313 -41.48 -17.84 10.17
N GLY A 314 -42.82 -17.88 10.08
CA GLY A 314 -43.56 -17.36 8.92
C GLY A 314 -43.56 -15.83 8.82
N PRO A 315 -44.03 -15.26 7.69
CA PRO A 315 -43.90 -13.83 7.36
C PRO A 315 -44.69 -12.86 8.24
N SER A 316 -45.41 -13.33 9.26
CA SER A 316 -46.27 -12.52 10.13
C SER A 316 -45.72 -12.33 11.55
N ILE A 317 -44.47 -12.74 11.81
CA ILE A 317 -43.89 -12.73 13.15
C ILE A 317 -43.20 -11.41 13.44
N ASP A 318 -43.49 -10.83 14.60
CA ASP A 318 -42.95 -9.54 15.02
C ASP A 318 -41.58 -9.67 15.72
N ALA A 319 -40.92 -8.53 15.94
CA ALA A 319 -39.59 -8.51 16.54
C ALA A 319 -39.53 -9.07 17.97
N LYS A 320 -40.64 -9.03 18.73
CA LYS A 320 -40.69 -9.55 20.10
C LYS A 320 -40.75 -11.08 20.10
N ASP A 321 -41.51 -11.65 19.18
CA ASP A 321 -41.59 -13.11 19.02
C ASP A 321 -40.26 -13.70 18.51
N LEU A 322 -39.53 -12.98 17.66
CA LEU A 322 -38.19 -13.40 17.23
C LEU A 322 -37.18 -13.42 18.40
N GLU A 323 -37.27 -12.48 19.32
CA GLU A 323 -36.47 -12.49 20.56
C GLU A 323 -36.83 -13.66 21.48
N GLN A 324 -38.12 -13.90 21.71
CA GLN A 324 -38.57 -15.03 22.55
C GLN A 324 -38.11 -16.39 22.01
N ARG A 325 -38.06 -16.53 20.69
CA ARG A 325 -37.62 -17.76 20.02
C ARG A 325 -36.10 -17.86 19.88
N GLY A 326 -35.34 -16.89 20.39
CA GLY A 326 -33.87 -16.90 20.35
C GLY A 326 -33.26 -16.58 18.99
N PHE A 327 -34.05 -16.08 18.03
CA PHE A 327 -33.55 -15.68 16.71
C PHE A 327 -32.90 -14.29 16.70
N ALA A 328 -33.17 -13.46 17.71
CA ALA A 328 -32.60 -12.12 17.85
C ALA A 328 -32.45 -11.73 19.33
N LYS A 329 -31.60 -10.75 19.62
CA LYS A 329 -31.46 -10.14 20.94
C LYS A 329 -31.24 -8.64 20.78
N ARG A 330 -32.07 -7.80 21.39
CA ARG A 330 -31.80 -6.36 21.52
C ARG A 330 -30.56 -6.14 22.38
N GLU A 331 -29.62 -5.37 21.85
CA GLU A 331 -28.62 -4.70 22.67
C GLU A 331 -29.30 -3.51 23.38
N GLU A 332 -29.17 -3.44 24.70
CA GLU A 332 -29.49 -2.24 25.51
C GLU A 332 -28.36 -1.22 25.40
#